data_AF-A0A0Q7KK07-F1
#
_entry.id   AF-A0A0Q7KK07-F1
#
_cell.length_a   1.000
_cell.length_b   1.000
_cell.length_c   1.000
_cell.angle_alpha   90.00
_cell.angle_beta   90.00
_cell.angle_gamma   90.00
#
_symmetry.space_group_name_H-M   'P 1'
#
loop_
_entity.id
_entity.type
_entity.pdbx_description
1 polymer ?
#
loop_
_entity_poly.entity_id
_entity_poly.type
_entity_poly.pdbx_seq_one_letter_code
_entity_poly.pdbx_strand_id
1 'polypeptide(L)'
;MRVLTLTVATAVFLLGGVVGFRLLTASTGDAVEAAPTCRNEVITAGNPIDSNVITVNVFNASSRSGLANRALIELQANGFRGGQIGNSDSAAAPRRVAILTDTPDDPRVALVAAQFKDKVEYAAPDITVEDGIIVVVGDRYRGLKTGAATSTTSATDMTVCVPVVPLA
;
A
#
# COMPACT_ATOMS: atom_id res chain seq x y z
N MET A 1 36.99 6.85 -51.61
CA MET A 1 35.81 7.36 -50.89
C MET A 1 35.36 6.43 -49.75
N ARG A 2 35.02 5.14 -50.01
CA ARG A 2 34.43 4.22 -49.01
C ARG A 2 35.36 3.82 -47.85
N VAL A 3 36.66 3.68 -48.10
CA VAL A 3 37.65 3.36 -47.05
C VAL A 3 37.77 4.52 -46.07
N LEU A 4 37.84 5.77 -46.57
CA LEU A 4 37.94 6.97 -45.74
C LEU A 4 36.74 7.14 -44.80
N THR A 5 35.52 6.89 -45.29
CA THR A 5 34.30 6.98 -44.47
C THR A 5 34.25 5.92 -43.38
N LEU A 6 34.70 4.69 -43.68
CA LEU A 6 34.77 3.60 -42.69
C LEU A 6 35.82 3.89 -41.61
N THR A 7 37.00 4.41 -41.98
CA THR A 7 38.04 4.76 -41.01
C THR A 7 37.57 5.88 -40.07
N VAL A 8 36.91 6.91 -40.60
CA VAL A 8 36.38 8.02 -39.80
C VAL A 8 35.26 7.54 -38.87
N ALA A 9 34.31 6.74 -39.36
CA ALA A 9 33.23 6.21 -38.53
C ALA A 9 33.76 5.33 -37.38
N THR A 10 34.78 4.52 -37.65
CA THR A 10 35.41 3.66 -36.65
C THR A 10 36.13 4.49 -35.58
N ALA A 11 36.86 5.52 -36.00
CA ALA A 11 37.54 6.43 -35.08
C ALA A 11 36.54 7.16 -34.14
N VAL A 12 35.43 7.66 -34.69
CA VAL A 12 34.37 8.31 -33.90
C VAL A 12 33.74 7.33 -32.92
N PHE A 13 33.47 6.09 -33.34
CA PHE A 13 32.86 5.08 -32.47
C PHE A 13 33.77 4.69 -31.30
N LEU A 14 35.08 4.50 -31.55
CA LEU A 14 36.04 4.20 -30.49
C LEU A 14 36.21 5.37 -29.52
N LEU A 15 36.26 6.61 -30.03
CA LEU A 15 36.37 7.80 -29.19
C LEU A 15 35.13 7.95 -28.30
N GLY A 16 33.93 7.79 -28.87
CA GLY A 16 32.67 7.84 -28.13
C GLY A 16 32.57 6.73 -27.08
N GLY A 17 33.00 5.50 -27.42
CA GLY A 17 33.03 4.38 -26.48
C GLY A 17 33.95 4.62 -25.28
N VAL A 18 35.15 5.16 -25.52
CA VAL A 18 36.09 5.49 -24.43
C VAL A 18 35.55 6.62 -23.54
N VAL A 19 35.00 7.68 -24.14
CA VAL A 19 34.40 8.80 -23.39
C VAL A 19 33.19 8.34 -22.58
N GLY A 20 32.30 7.56 -23.19
CA GLY A 20 31.13 7.00 -22.51
C GLY A 20 31.53 6.08 -21.35
N PHE A 21 32.52 5.21 -21.55
CA PHE A 21 33.04 4.35 -20.49
C PHE A 21 33.63 5.16 -19.34
N ARG A 22 34.41 6.21 -19.63
CA ARG A 22 34.97 7.09 -18.60
C ARG A 22 33.90 7.83 -17.80
N LEU A 23 32.81 8.25 -18.44
CA LEU A 23 31.68 8.90 -17.77
C LEU A 23 30.88 7.91 -16.92
N LEU A 24 30.69 6.68 -17.40
CA LEU A 24 30.01 5.60 -16.67
C LEU A 24 30.79 5.16 -15.42
N THR A 25 32.12 5.13 -15.49
CA THR A 25 32.98 4.73 -14.37
C THR A 25 33.50 5.89 -13.54
N ALA A 26 33.15 7.14 -13.89
CA ALA A 26 33.49 8.27 -13.05
C ALA A 26 32.74 8.12 -11.73
N SER A 27 33.45 8.16 -10.61
CA SER A 27 32.81 8.13 -9.30
C SER A 27 31.92 9.36 -9.17
N THR A 28 30.61 9.16 -9.09
CA THR A 28 29.73 10.15 -8.49
C THR A 28 30.20 10.29 -7.04
N GLY A 29 30.69 11.47 -6.66
CA GLY A 29 31.31 11.72 -5.35
C GLY A 29 30.47 11.18 -4.19
N ASP A 30 31.14 10.95 -3.05
CA ASP A 30 30.61 10.29 -1.86
C ASP A 30 29.14 10.64 -1.62
N ALA A 31 28.30 9.60 -1.67
CA ALA A 31 26.90 9.73 -1.31
C ALA A 31 26.85 10.20 0.14
N VAL A 32 26.51 11.48 0.34
CA VAL A 32 26.20 12.01 1.66
C VAL A 32 25.06 11.16 2.19
N GLU A 33 25.35 10.38 3.22
CA GLU A 33 24.41 9.48 3.85
C GLU A 33 23.16 10.28 4.22
N ALA A 34 22.02 9.91 3.64
CA ALA A 34 20.78 10.65 3.82
C ALA A 34 20.45 10.66 5.32
N ALA A 35 20.40 11.85 5.91
CA ALA A 35 19.96 12.00 7.30
C ALA A 35 18.59 11.32 7.47
N PRO A 36 18.35 10.62 8.59
CA PRO A 36 17.10 9.90 8.79
C PRO A 36 15.91 10.86 8.73
N THR A 37 14.98 10.59 7.80
CA THR A 37 13.81 11.44 7.51
C THR A 37 12.69 11.28 8.54
N CYS A 38 12.83 10.35 9.48
CA CYS A 38 11.88 10.12 10.56
C CYS A 38 12.56 9.96 11.91
N ARG A 39 11.82 10.33 12.97
CA ARG A 39 12.05 9.84 14.33
C ARG A 39 11.10 8.68 14.60
N ASN A 40 11.63 7.59 15.17
CA ASN A 40 10.81 6.49 15.67
C ASN A 40 10.08 6.96 16.93
N GLU A 41 8.76 7.11 16.86
CA GLU A 41 7.90 7.33 18.03
C GLU A 41 7.19 6.03 18.40
N VAL A 42 7.24 5.70 19.68
CA VAL A 42 6.50 4.57 20.24
C VAL A 42 5.09 5.06 20.52
N ILE A 43 4.12 4.59 19.75
CA ILE A 43 2.70 4.75 20.06
C ILE A 43 2.39 3.74 21.16
N THR A 44 2.27 4.22 22.39
CA THR A 44 1.90 3.41 23.56
C THR A 44 0.49 2.82 23.40
N ALA A 45 0.30 1.59 23.86
CA ALA A 45 -1.01 0.98 24.07
C ALA A 45 -1.90 1.96 24.85
N GLY A 46 -3.10 2.22 24.34
CA GLY A 46 -4.01 3.24 24.89
C GLY A 46 -4.20 4.47 24.02
N ASN A 47 -3.39 4.70 22.98
CA ASN A 47 -3.61 5.80 22.04
C ASN A 47 -4.64 5.41 20.95
N PRO A 48 -5.51 6.35 20.53
CA PRO A 48 -6.49 6.10 19.48
C PRO A 48 -5.79 5.94 18.12
N ILE A 49 -6.04 4.81 17.46
CA ILE A 49 -5.77 4.62 16.04
C ILE A 49 -7.02 5.05 15.30
N ASP A 50 -6.92 6.18 14.62
CA ASP A 50 -7.99 6.70 13.79
C ASP A 50 -8.01 6.01 12.42
N SER A 51 -9.19 5.88 11.83
CA SER A 51 -9.37 5.29 10.49
C SER A 51 -8.55 6.01 9.42
N ASN A 52 -8.24 7.30 9.62
CA ASN A 52 -7.54 8.16 8.66
C ASN A 52 -6.06 7.80 8.44
N VAL A 53 -5.49 6.89 9.22
CA VAL A 53 -4.15 6.33 9.00
C VAL A 53 -4.18 4.93 8.39
N ILE A 54 -5.37 4.34 8.20
CA ILE A 54 -5.53 2.98 7.69
C ILE A 54 -5.93 3.01 6.22
N THR A 55 -5.08 2.46 5.36
CA THR A 55 -5.40 2.20 3.95
C THR A 55 -6.17 0.89 3.81
N VAL A 56 -7.25 0.92 3.04
CA VAL A 56 -8.05 -0.28 2.74
C VAL A 56 -8.09 -0.52 1.24
N ASN A 57 -7.72 -1.73 0.84
CA ASN A 57 -7.79 -2.22 -0.52
C ASN A 57 -9.04 -3.10 -0.64
N VAL A 58 -9.89 -2.87 -1.65
CA VAL A 58 -11.17 -3.59 -1.76
C VAL A 58 -11.26 -4.33 -3.09
N PHE A 59 -11.41 -5.64 -3.01
CA PHE A 59 -11.51 -6.53 -4.16
C PHE A 59 -12.89 -7.18 -4.24
N ASN A 60 -13.41 -7.28 -5.46
CA ASN A 60 -14.74 -7.81 -5.73
C ASN A 60 -14.67 -9.30 -6.10
N ALA A 61 -15.15 -10.19 -5.24
CA ALA A 61 -15.35 -11.61 -5.53
C ALA A 61 -16.81 -11.93 -5.94
N SER A 62 -17.63 -10.89 -6.17
CA SER A 62 -19.05 -11.01 -6.52
C SER A 62 -19.30 -10.87 -8.03
N SER A 63 -20.47 -11.31 -8.48
CA SER A 63 -20.97 -11.03 -9.84
C SER A 63 -21.54 -9.62 -9.99
N ARG A 64 -21.52 -8.79 -8.93
CA ARG A 64 -22.14 -7.46 -8.89
C ARG A 64 -21.13 -6.39 -9.29
N SER A 65 -21.36 -5.74 -10.43
CA SER A 65 -20.50 -4.66 -10.91
C SER A 65 -20.47 -3.46 -9.94
N GLY A 66 -19.28 -2.90 -9.76
CA GLY A 66 -19.03 -1.72 -8.92
C GLY A 66 -19.20 -1.95 -7.42
N LEU A 67 -19.33 -3.21 -6.95
CA LEU A 67 -19.51 -3.49 -5.52
C LEU A 67 -18.30 -3.06 -4.69
N ALA A 68 -17.08 -3.40 -5.11
CA ALA A 68 -15.86 -2.99 -4.43
C ALA A 68 -15.70 -1.47 -4.37
N ASN A 69 -15.97 -0.76 -5.47
CA ASN A 69 -15.91 0.70 -5.49
C ASN A 69 -16.91 1.33 -4.50
N ARG A 70 -18.15 0.85 -4.45
CA ARG A 70 -19.14 1.32 -3.47
C ARG A 70 -18.68 1.06 -2.04
N ALA A 71 -18.20 -0.15 -1.75
CA ALA A 71 -17.70 -0.50 -0.43
C ALA A 71 -16.50 0.38 -0.03
N LEU A 72 -15.57 0.67 -0.95
CA LEU A 72 -14.47 1.59 -0.65
C LEU A 72 -14.96 3.00 -0.36
N ILE A 73 -15.88 3.53 -1.16
CA ILE A 73 -16.46 4.87 -0.91
C ILE A 73 -17.13 4.94 0.47
N GLU A 74 -17.87 3.90 0.86
CA GLU A 74 -18.49 3.81 2.19
C GLU A 74 -17.41 3.80 3.30
N LEU A 75 -16.30 3.08 3.11
CA LEU A 75 -15.19 3.06 4.06
C LEU A 75 -14.48 4.43 4.12
N GLN A 76 -14.26 5.08 2.97
CA GLN A 76 -13.69 6.42 2.93
C GLN A 76 -14.58 7.46 3.61
N ALA A 77 -15.90 7.32 3.50
CA ALA A 77 -16.86 8.16 4.23
C ALA A 77 -16.75 7.96 5.76
N ASN A 78 -16.35 6.77 6.22
CA ASN A 78 -15.99 6.50 7.61
C ASN A 78 -14.54 6.88 7.96
N GLY A 79 -13.85 7.61 7.07
CA GLY A 79 -12.53 8.18 7.31
C GLY A 79 -11.35 7.28 6.99
N PHE A 80 -11.54 6.12 6.36
CA PHE A 80 -10.42 5.27 5.91
C PHE A 80 -9.74 5.85 4.67
N ARG A 81 -8.45 5.54 4.48
CA ARG A 81 -7.74 5.87 3.23
C ARG A 81 -8.09 4.86 2.14
N GLY A 82 -8.34 5.37 0.95
CA GLY A 82 -8.60 4.53 -0.22
C GLY A 82 -7.31 3.93 -0.76
N GLY A 83 -7.27 2.61 -0.89
CA GLY A 83 -6.21 1.90 -1.59
C GLY A 83 -6.67 1.42 -2.98
N GLN A 84 -6.17 0.26 -3.36
CA GLN A 84 -6.49 -0.41 -4.62
C GLN A 84 -7.94 -0.91 -4.65
N ILE A 85 -8.58 -0.79 -5.81
CA ILE A 85 -9.88 -1.38 -6.11
C ILE A 85 -9.74 -2.30 -7.32
N GLY A 86 -10.34 -3.49 -7.24
CA GLY A 86 -10.34 -4.42 -8.36
C GLY A 86 -11.34 -5.55 -8.24
N ASN A 87 -11.29 -6.49 -9.19
CA ASN A 87 -11.88 -7.81 -9.02
C ASN A 87 -10.90 -8.69 -8.25
N SER A 88 -11.41 -9.62 -7.45
CA SER A 88 -10.58 -10.51 -6.65
C SER A 88 -10.12 -11.71 -7.49
N ASP A 89 -8.82 -11.96 -7.45
CA ASP A 89 -8.13 -13.16 -7.91
C ASP A 89 -7.73 -14.09 -6.73
N SER A 90 -8.16 -13.76 -5.51
CA SER A 90 -7.96 -14.57 -4.31
C SER A 90 -8.73 -15.89 -4.41
N ALA A 91 -8.17 -16.94 -3.83
CA ALA A 91 -8.87 -18.18 -3.57
C ALA A 91 -10.00 -17.99 -2.52
N ALA A 92 -9.93 -16.94 -1.70
CA ALA A 92 -10.97 -16.59 -0.75
C ALA A 92 -12.16 -15.95 -1.48
N ALA A 93 -13.23 -16.73 -1.65
CA ALA A 93 -14.50 -16.27 -2.22
C ALA A 93 -15.60 -16.22 -1.14
N PRO A 94 -15.57 -15.22 -0.24
CA PRO A 94 -16.56 -15.12 0.83
C PRO A 94 -17.94 -14.86 0.25
N ARG A 95 -18.98 -15.38 0.90
CA ARG A 95 -20.36 -15.04 0.48
C ARG A 95 -20.70 -13.59 0.78
N ARG A 96 -20.09 -13.01 1.82
CA ARG A 96 -20.41 -11.67 2.35
C ARG A 96 -19.18 -10.77 2.28
N VAL A 97 -18.24 -10.95 3.20
CA VAL A 97 -16.99 -10.18 3.26
C VAL A 97 -15.91 -11.01 3.94
N ALA A 98 -14.68 -10.93 3.46
CA ALA A 98 -13.50 -11.45 4.12
C ALA A 98 -12.42 -10.36 4.23
N ILE A 99 -11.57 -10.49 5.23
CA ILE A 99 -10.31 -9.74 5.31
C ILE A 99 -9.17 -10.75 5.13
N LEU A 100 -8.26 -10.45 4.21
CA LEU A 100 -7.06 -11.27 4.02
C LEU A 100 -5.96 -10.75 4.93
N THR A 101 -5.54 -11.58 5.89
CA THR A 101 -4.57 -11.21 6.92
C THR A 101 -4.02 -12.44 7.63
N ASP A 102 -2.75 -12.38 8.02
CA ASP A 102 -2.13 -13.37 8.91
C ASP A 102 -2.30 -13.02 10.39
N THR A 103 -2.74 -11.78 10.68
CA THR A 103 -2.85 -11.21 12.03
C THR A 103 -4.27 -10.70 12.29
N PRO A 104 -5.27 -11.58 12.47
CA PRO A 104 -6.66 -11.18 12.71
C PRO A 104 -6.85 -10.38 14.02
N ASP A 105 -5.93 -10.52 14.97
CA ASP A 105 -5.94 -9.80 16.25
C ASP A 105 -5.34 -8.38 16.17
N ASP A 106 -4.87 -7.94 14.99
CA ASP A 106 -4.39 -6.57 14.80
C ASP A 106 -5.54 -5.57 15.02
N PRO A 107 -5.39 -4.56 15.91
CA PRO A 107 -6.41 -3.55 16.16
C PRO A 107 -6.90 -2.84 14.89
N ARG A 108 -6.04 -2.65 13.88
CA ARG A 108 -6.40 -2.05 12.59
C ARG A 108 -7.35 -2.95 11.81
N VAL A 109 -7.08 -4.26 11.81
CA VAL A 109 -7.94 -5.28 11.20
C VAL A 109 -9.28 -5.33 11.93
N ALA A 110 -9.27 -5.30 13.25
CA ALA A 110 -10.50 -5.27 14.06
C ALA A 110 -11.33 -4.01 13.77
N LEU A 111 -10.70 -2.83 13.62
CA LEU A 111 -11.39 -1.58 13.29
C LEU A 111 -12.03 -1.61 11.90
N VAL A 112 -11.33 -2.16 10.89
CA VAL A 112 -11.91 -2.39 9.55
C VAL A 112 -13.05 -3.41 9.61
N ALA A 113 -12.86 -4.51 10.33
CA ALA A 113 -13.89 -5.55 10.47
C ALA A 113 -15.16 -5.02 11.15
N ALA A 114 -15.01 -4.12 12.13
CA ALA A 114 -16.12 -3.51 12.85
C ALA A 114 -17.06 -2.70 11.94
N GLN A 115 -16.57 -2.18 10.83
CA GLN A 115 -17.34 -1.38 9.87
C GLN A 115 -18.47 -2.17 9.22
N PHE A 116 -18.29 -3.47 8.99
CA PHE A 116 -19.23 -4.27 8.21
C PHE A 116 -20.46 -4.68 9.01
N LYS A 117 -21.65 -4.65 8.38
CA LYS A 117 -22.88 -5.23 8.98
C LYS A 117 -22.81 -6.75 9.11
N ASP A 118 -22.03 -7.36 8.23
CA ASP A 118 -21.87 -8.80 8.11
C ASP A 118 -20.74 -9.30 9.03
N LYS A 119 -20.83 -10.57 9.44
CA LYS A 119 -19.68 -11.24 10.08
C LYS A 119 -18.58 -11.37 9.04
N VAL A 120 -17.39 -10.90 9.38
CA VAL A 120 -16.19 -10.96 8.55
C VAL A 120 -15.55 -12.33 8.68
N GLU A 121 -15.22 -12.92 7.53
CA GLU A 121 -14.40 -14.13 7.43
C GLU A 121 -12.91 -13.72 7.33
N TYR A 122 -12.00 -14.55 7.82
CA TYR A 122 -10.56 -14.29 7.74
C TYR A 122 -9.91 -15.40 6.92
N ALA A 123 -8.99 -15.01 6.04
CA ALA A 123 -8.20 -15.92 5.24
C ALA A 123 -6.77 -15.40 5.14
N ALA A 124 -5.83 -16.29 4.85
CA ALA A 124 -4.45 -15.90 4.60
C ALA A 124 -4.37 -15.01 3.35
N PRO A 125 -3.48 -14.00 3.31
CA PRO A 125 -3.26 -13.17 2.15
C PRO A 125 -2.61 -13.98 1.02
N ASP A 126 -3.31 -14.02 -0.12
CA ASP A 126 -2.86 -14.64 -1.38
C ASP A 126 -2.83 -13.63 -2.55
N ILE A 127 -3.25 -12.39 -2.31
CA ILE A 127 -3.10 -11.24 -3.20
C ILE A 127 -2.08 -10.28 -2.61
N THR A 128 -1.17 -9.76 -3.44
CA THR A 128 -0.18 -8.77 -3.03
C THR A 128 -0.66 -7.35 -3.33
N VAL A 129 -0.59 -6.48 -2.31
CA VAL A 129 -0.83 -5.03 -2.42
C VAL A 129 0.37 -4.29 -1.83
N GLU A 130 0.57 -3.02 -2.22
CA GLU A 130 1.71 -2.21 -1.76
C GLU A 130 1.67 -1.93 -0.25
N ASP A 131 0.49 -1.54 0.27
CA ASP A 131 0.24 -1.33 1.70
C ASP A 131 -1.28 -1.38 1.98
N GLY A 132 -1.64 -1.63 3.24
CA GLY A 132 -3.01 -1.58 3.73
C GLY A 132 -3.72 -2.93 3.86
N ILE A 133 -4.93 -2.89 4.41
CA ILE A 133 -5.74 -4.08 4.70
C ILE A 133 -6.52 -4.50 3.46
N ILE A 134 -6.47 -5.79 3.13
CA ILE A 134 -7.18 -6.34 1.98
C ILE A 134 -8.58 -6.82 2.40
N VAL A 135 -9.60 -6.26 1.79
CA VAL A 135 -11.01 -6.63 1.97
C VAL A 135 -11.53 -7.26 0.68
N VAL A 136 -12.12 -8.44 0.78
CA VAL A 136 -12.80 -9.11 -0.35
C VAL A 136 -14.31 -9.10 -0.11
N VAL A 137 -15.08 -8.55 -1.04
CA VAL A 137 -16.55 -8.47 -0.95
C VAL A 137 -17.23 -9.49 -1.86
N GLY A 138 -18.23 -10.19 -1.31
CA GLY A 138 -18.98 -11.23 -1.98
C GLY A 138 -20.41 -10.82 -2.38
N ASP A 139 -21.12 -11.71 -3.09
CA ASP A 139 -22.45 -11.44 -3.63
C ASP A 139 -23.48 -10.95 -2.60
N ARG A 140 -23.39 -11.48 -1.37
CA ARG A 140 -24.31 -11.19 -0.27
C ARG A 140 -23.80 -10.10 0.66
N TYR A 141 -22.82 -9.29 0.25
CA TYR A 141 -22.41 -8.08 0.96
C TYR A 141 -23.59 -7.11 1.16
N ARG A 142 -23.80 -6.67 2.41
CA ARG A 142 -24.94 -5.81 2.80
C ARG A 142 -24.57 -4.37 3.20
N GLY A 143 -23.33 -3.95 2.99
CA GLY A 143 -22.88 -2.60 3.33
C GLY A 143 -22.29 -2.47 4.74
N LEU A 144 -21.93 -1.24 5.09
CA LEU A 144 -21.37 -0.87 6.39
C LEU A 144 -22.44 -0.52 7.44
N LYS A 145 -22.13 -0.72 8.71
CA LYS A 145 -22.96 -0.31 9.84
C LYS A 145 -23.04 1.22 9.88
N THR A 146 -24.23 1.75 10.17
CA THR A 146 -24.43 3.18 10.40
C THR A 146 -23.80 3.59 11.73
N GLY A 147 -22.97 4.62 11.72
CA GLY A 147 -22.28 5.10 12.93
C GLY A 147 -21.24 4.12 13.48
N ALA A 148 -20.61 3.32 12.61
CA ALA A 148 -19.49 2.47 13.00
C ALA A 148 -18.37 3.32 13.62
N ALA A 149 -17.70 2.77 14.64
CA ALA A 149 -16.58 3.46 15.28
C ALA A 149 -15.46 3.72 14.25
N THR A 150 -15.00 4.96 14.15
CA THR A 150 -13.93 5.38 13.23
C THR A 150 -12.58 5.51 13.94
N SER A 151 -12.52 5.10 15.20
CA SER A 151 -11.32 5.11 16.03
C SER A 151 -11.35 3.88 16.93
N THR A 152 -10.21 3.23 17.12
CA THR A 152 -10.03 2.15 18.11
C THR A 152 -8.83 2.44 18.97
N THR A 153 -8.92 2.11 20.26
CA THR A 153 -7.77 2.18 21.16
C THR A 153 -6.81 1.04 20.82
N SER A 154 -5.52 1.35 20.59
CA SER A 154 -4.50 0.31 20.40
C SER A 154 -4.35 -0.51 21.68
N ALA A 155 -4.50 -1.83 21.60
CA ALA A 155 -4.27 -2.74 22.73
C ALA A 155 -2.78 -3.03 22.97
N THR A 156 -1.90 -2.65 22.04
CA THR A 156 -0.47 -2.99 22.06
C THR A 156 0.38 -1.81 21.58
N ASP A 157 1.62 -1.72 22.09
CA ASP A 157 2.60 -0.73 21.68
C ASP A 157 3.03 -0.96 20.23
N MET A 158 3.04 0.09 19.39
CA MET A 158 3.54 0.01 18.02
C MET A 158 4.48 1.19 17.72
N THR A 159 5.60 0.91 17.05
CA THR A 159 6.58 1.94 16.67
C THR A 159 6.25 2.51 15.29
N VAL A 160 6.12 3.83 15.18
CA VAL A 160 5.79 4.54 13.93
C VAL A 160 6.87 5.57 13.59
N CYS A 161 7.18 5.69 12.29
CA CYS A 161 8.12 6.64 11.69
C CYS A 161 7.42 8.00 11.54
N VAL A 162 7.67 8.96 12.44
CA VAL A 162 7.12 10.32 12.33
C VAL A 162 8.11 11.19 11.58
N PRO A 163 7.73 11.85 10.46
CA PRO A 163 8.64 12.67 9.67
C PRO A 163 9.11 13.89 10.47
N VAL A 164 10.42 14.13 10.48
CA VAL A 164 11.01 15.33 11.10
C VAL A 164 10.90 16.50 10.14
N VAL A 165 9.97 17.42 10.39
CA VAL A 165 9.91 18.71 9.66
C VAL A 165 10.88 19.67 10.37
N PRO A 166 11.99 20.09 9.73
CA PRO A 166 12.80 21.16 10.29
C PRO A 166 12.00 22.45 10.18
N LEU A 167 11.68 23.08 11.32
CA LEU A 167 11.19 24.45 11.35
C LEU A 167 12.36 25.34 10.95
N ALA A 168 12.37 25.79 9.69
CA ALA A 168 13.27 26.84 9.21
C ALA A 168 12.69 28.22 9.51
#